data_AF-D1VXC4-F1
#
_entry.id   AF-D1VXC4-F1
#
_cell.length_a   1.000
_cell.length_b   1.000
_cell.length_c   1.000
_cell.angle_alpha   90.00
_cell.angle_beta   90.00
_cell.angle_gamma   90.00
#
_symmetry.space_group_name_H-M   'P 1'
#
loop_
_entity.id
_entity.type
_entity.pdbx_description
1 polymer ?
#
loop_
_entity_poly.entity_id
_entity_poly.type
_entity_poly.pdbx_seq_one_letter_code
_entity_poly.pdbx_strand_id
1 'polypeptide(L)'
;MPYLEQITENDWCKRLFDRLRTVENKIDQLLLLKEQSVDTTIHPPLKPEYLDIIDVSKILKVEQKTIYNWVWAHKIPYLKANGRLLFLREEIDEMLRKRDGW
;
A
#
# COMPACT_ATOMS: atom_id res chain seq x y z
N MET A 1 -2.85 64.67 -10.32
CA MET A 1 -3.56 64.04 -9.18
C MET A 1 -3.82 62.57 -9.53
N PRO A 2 -3.00 61.61 -9.04
CA PRO A 2 -3.00 60.21 -9.49
C PRO A 2 -3.76 59.28 -8.51
N TYR A 3 -4.96 59.65 -8.08
CA TYR A 3 -5.72 58.87 -7.08
C TYR A 3 -6.63 57.78 -7.68
N LEU A 4 -6.78 57.75 -9.01
CA LEU A 4 -7.73 56.85 -9.68
C LEU A 4 -7.13 55.48 -10.07
N GLU A 5 -5.81 55.37 -10.24
CA GLU A 5 -5.16 54.08 -10.57
C GLU A 5 -5.03 53.14 -9.35
N GLN A 6 -4.97 53.70 -8.14
CA GLN A 6 -4.88 52.92 -6.90
C GLN A 6 -6.15 52.13 -6.58
N ILE A 7 -7.32 52.58 -7.02
CA ILE A 7 -8.61 51.91 -6.73
C ILE A 7 -8.70 50.62 -7.55
N THR A 8 -8.30 50.68 -8.83
CA THR A 8 -8.29 49.51 -9.73
C THR A 8 -7.22 48.48 -9.36
N GLU A 9 -6.04 48.91 -8.91
CA GLU A 9 -5.02 47.99 -8.38
C GLU A 9 -5.48 47.32 -7.08
N ASN A 10 -6.17 48.05 -6.20
CA ASN A 10 -6.66 47.51 -4.94
C ASN A 10 -7.75 46.44 -5.14
N ASP A 11 -8.65 46.64 -6.11
CA ASP A 11 -9.66 45.63 -6.47
C ASP A 11 -9.05 44.39 -7.13
N TRP A 12 -7.99 44.57 -7.92
CA TRP A 12 -7.23 43.45 -8.47
C TRP A 12 -6.48 42.66 -7.38
N CYS A 13 -5.81 43.36 -6.46
CA CYS A 13 -5.13 42.74 -5.32
C CYS A 13 -6.11 41.95 -4.45
N LYS A 14 -7.27 42.53 -4.12
CA LYS A 14 -8.32 41.83 -3.35
C LYS A 14 -8.78 40.55 -4.05
N ARG A 15 -9.05 40.62 -5.36
CA ARG A 15 -9.44 39.43 -6.15
C ARG A 15 -8.34 38.37 -6.20
N LEU A 16 -7.08 38.77 -6.27
CA LEU A 16 -5.95 37.84 -6.25
C LEU A 16 -5.83 37.14 -4.89
N PHE A 17 -5.97 37.89 -3.79
CA PHE A 17 -5.98 37.33 -2.44
C PHE A 17 -7.16 36.40 -2.20
N ASP A 18 -8.36 36.73 -2.67
CA ASP A 18 -9.52 35.84 -2.58
C ASP A 18 -9.30 34.53 -3.36
N ARG A 19 -8.68 34.60 -4.55
CA ARG A 19 -8.30 33.41 -5.32
C ARG A 19 -7.24 32.57 -4.61
N LEU A 20 -6.21 33.20 -4.06
CA LEU A 20 -5.18 32.52 -3.27
C LEU A 20 -5.77 31.81 -2.06
N ARG A 21 -6.65 32.50 -1.32
CA ARG A 21 -7.35 31.92 -0.17
C ARG A 21 -8.26 30.75 -0.55
N THR A 22 -8.88 30.83 -1.73
CA THR A 22 -9.69 29.73 -2.27
C THR A 22 -8.84 28.51 -2.62
N VAL A 23 -7.65 28.73 -3.19
CA VAL A 23 -6.70 27.66 -3.52
C VAL A 23 -6.13 27.04 -2.25
N GLU A 24 -5.74 27.85 -1.26
CA GLU A 24 -5.26 27.40 0.05
C GLU A 24 -6.29 26.50 0.74
N ASN A 25 -7.54 26.97 0.87
CA ASN A 25 -8.62 26.17 1.46
C ASN A 25 -8.86 24.87 0.68
N LYS A 26 -8.77 24.90 -0.65
CA LYS A 26 -8.92 23.69 -1.47
C LYS A 26 -7.78 22.69 -1.26
N ILE A 27 -6.56 23.17 -0.99
CA ILE A 27 -5.42 22.32 -0.61
C ILE A 27 -5.65 21.70 0.77
N ASP A 28 -6.14 22.46 1.75
CA ASP A 28 -6.48 21.96 3.08
C ASP A 28 -7.56 20.88 3.03
N GLN A 29 -8.61 21.08 2.21
CA GLN A 29 -9.64 20.07 1.98
C GLN A 29 -9.07 18.81 1.33
N LEU A 30 -8.15 18.94 0.36
CA LEU A 30 -7.50 17.80 -0.26
C LEU A 30 -6.54 17.08 0.70
N LEU A 31 -5.88 17.80 1.61
CA LEU A 31 -5.05 17.21 2.66
C LEU A 31 -5.90 16.39 3.65
N LEU A 32 -7.04 16.93 4.10
CA LEU A 32 -7.98 16.19 4.96
C LEU A 32 -8.55 14.95 4.27
N LEU A 33 -8.91 15.05 2.98
CA LEU A 33 -9.37 13.91 2.19
C LEU A 33 -8.25 12.88 1.96
N LYS A 34 -7.00 13.32 1.77
CA LYS A 34 -5.85 12.44 1.66
C LYS A 34 -5.58 11.73 2.98
N GLU A 35 -5.61 12.42 4.11
CA GLU A 35 -5.43 11.83 5.43
C GLU A 35 -6.52 10.77 5.72
N GLN A 36 -7.78 11.05 5.36
CA GLN A 36 -8.88 10.09 5.47
C GLN A 36 -8.83 8.93 4.46
N SER A 37 -8.21 9.14 3.28
CA SER A 37 -8.06 8.08 2.27
C SER A 37 -6.78 7.26 2.39
N VAL A 38 -5.75 7.77 3.08
CA VAL A 38 -4.53 7.00 3.37
C VAL A 38 -4.83 5.80 4.29
N ASP A 39 -5.84 5.91 5.16
CA ASP A 39 -6.36 4.76 5.93
C ASP A 39 -7.06 3.69 5.07
N THR A 40 -7.46 4.01 3.84
CA THR A 40 -8.14 3.06 2.93
C THR A 40 -7.29 2.61 1.74
N THR A 41 -6.12 3.21 1.48
CA THR A 41 -5.29 2.86 0.31
C THR A 41 -3.95 2.21 0.62
N ILE A 42 -3.57 1.99 1.89
CA ILE A 42 -2.32 1.27 2.23
C ILE A 42 -2.59 -0.14 2.79
N HIS A 43 -3.82 -0.47 3.19
CA HIS A 43 -4.18 -1.83 3.54
C HIS A 43 -5.53 -2.24 2.92
N PRO A 44 -5.51 -3.03 1.82
CA PRO A 44 -6.67 -3.83 1.46
C PRO A 44 -7.10 -4.67 2.68
N PRO A 45 -8.40 -4.73 3.01
CA PRO A 45 -8.87 -5.59 4.10
C PRO A 45 -8.67 -7.06 3.69
N LEU A 46 -7.90 -7.79 4.49
CA LEU A 46 -7.87 -9.27 4.56
C LEU A 46 -7.64 -10.00 3.22
N LYS A 47 -6.37 -10.16 2.80
CA LYS A 47 -5.99 -11.31 1.98
C LYS A 47 -4.65 -11.87 2.43
N PRO A 48 -4.55 -13.20 2.69
CA PRO A 48 -3.27 -13.84 2.90
C PRO A 48 -2.44 -13.62 1.65
N GLU A 49 -1.24 -13.06 1.83
CA GLU A 49 -0.30 -12.82 0.75
C GLU A 49 0.09 -14.17 0.18
N TYR A 50 -0.47 -14.49 -0.99
CA TYR A 50 -0.20 -15.73 -1.69
C TYR A 50 1.21 -15.64 -2.28
N LEU A 51 2.13 -16.40 -1.72
CA LEU A 51 3.52 -16.45 -2.15
C LEU A 51 3.69 -17.56 -3.19
N ASP A 52 4.49 -17.29 -4.22
CA ASP A 52 4.94 -18.33 -5.15
C ASP A 52 6.08 -19.14 -4.49
N ILE A 53 6.39 -20.30 -5.05
CA ILE A 53 7.48 -21.20 -4.62
C ILE A 53 8.80 -20.44 -4.48
N ILE A 54 9.04 -19.46 -5.36
CA ILE A 54 10.25 -18.63 -5.36
C ILE A 54 10.32 -17.78 -4.09
N ASP A 55 9.22 -17.14 -3.71
CA ASP A 55 9.20 -16.25 -2.54
C ASP A 55 9.20 -17.04 -1.25
N VAL A 56 8.51 -18.19 -1.22
CA VAL A 56 8.57 -19.16 -0.11
C VAL A 56 10.01 -19.66 0.09
N SER A 57 10.72 -19.98 -0.99
CA SER A 57 12.13 -20.40 -0.94
C SER A 57 13.04 -19.32 -0.33
N LYS A 58 12.83 -18.05 -0.68
CA LYS A 58 13.57 -16.91 -0.10
C LYS A 58 13.29 -16.74 1.39
N ILE A 59 12.02 -16.86 1.81
CA ILE A 59 11.61 -16.68 3.21
C ILE A 59 12.16 -17.79 4.10
N LEU A 60 11.97 -19.05 3.70
CA LEU A 60 12.44 -20.21 4.46
C LEU A 60 13.95 -20.46 4.31
N LYS A 61 14.62 -19.73 3.41
CA LYS A 61 16.03 -19.95 3.02
C LYS A 61 16.32 -21.42 2.69
N VAL A 62 15.41 -22.07 1.98
CA VAL A 62 15.56 -23.46 1.52
C VAL A 62 15.51 -23.51 0.00
N GLU A 63 16.13 -24.53 -0.58
CA GLU A 63 16.09 -24.77 -2.02
C GLU A 63 14.65 -25.10 -2.49
N GLN A 64 14.27 -24.63 -3.67
CA GLN A 64 12.92 -24.84 -4.24
C GLN A 64 12.54 -26.33 -4.29
N LYS A 65 13.51 -27.23 -4.53
CA LYS A 65 13.31 -28.68 -4.51
C LYS A 65 12.77 -29.19 -3.16
N THR A 66 13.20 -28.57 -2.06
CA THR A 66 12.72 -28.89 -0.71
C THR A 66 11.25 -28.49 -0.55
N ILE A 67 10.86 -27.34 -1.10
CA ILE A 67 9.46 -26.89 -1.10
C ILE A 67 8.59 -27.87 -1.91
N TYR A 68 9.03 -28.29 -3.11
CA TYR A 68 8.33 -29.31 -3.89
C TYR A 68 8.18 -30.63 -3.13
N ASN A 69 9.22 -31.06 -2.43
CA ASN A 69 9.17 -32.27 -1.60
C ASN A 69 8.16 -32.14 -0.45
N TRP A 70 8.05 -30.96 0.17
CA TRP A 70 7.07 -30.70 1.24
C TRP A 70 5.63 -30.62 0.73
N VAL A 71 5.43 -30.01 -0.44
CA VAL A 71 4.15 -30.03 -1.15
C VAL A 71 3.74 -31.47 -1.46
N TRP A 72 4.66 -32.27 -2.01
CA TRP A 72 4.42 -33.68 -2.31
C TRP A 72 4.11 -34.49 -1.05
N ALA A 73 4.87 -34.28 0.01
CA ALA A 73 4.67 -34.90 1.32
C ALA A 73 3.44 -34.34 2.09
N HIS A 74 2.66 -33.45 1.49
CA HIS A 74 1.49 -32.79 2.10
C HIS A 74 1.79 -32.12 3.45
N LYS A 75 3.04 -31.70 3.66
CA LYS A 75 3.48 -31.02 4.89
C LYS A 75 3.09 -29.55 4.94
N ILE A 76 2.86 -28.94 3.78
CA ILE A 76 2.50 -27.53 3.64
C ILE A 76 1.23 -27.45 2.79
N PRO A 77 0.17 -26.78 3.27
CA PRO A 77 -1.02 -26.54 2.47
C PRO A 77 -0.70 -25.58 1.32
N TYR A 78 -1.15 -25.95 0.13
CA TYR A 78 -0.96 -25.17 -1.08
C TYR A 78 -2.27 -24.97 -1.81
N LEU A 79 -2.42 -23.82 -2.46
CA LEU A 79 -3.52 -23.52 -3.35
C LEU A 79 -3.01 -23.58 -4.80
N LYS A 80 -3.63 -24.40 -5.64
CA LYS A 80 -3.31 -24.45 -7.07
C LYS A 80 -4.23 -23.49 -7.82
N ALA A 81 -3.69 -22.39 -8.33
CA ALA A 81 -4.42 -21.42 -9.15
C ALA A 81 -3.68 -21.18 -10.46
N ASN A 82 -4.40 -21.20 -11.59
CA ASN A 82 -3.84 -20.91 -12.92
C ASN A 82 -2.54 -21.67 -13.26
N GLY A 83 -2.41 -22.93 -12.80
CA GLY A 83 -1.22 -23.76 -13.03
C GLY A 83 -0.02 -23.46 -12.13
N ARG A 84 -0.14 -22.54 -11.17
CA ARG A 84 0.90 -22.21 -10.18
C ARG A 84 0.50 -22.68 -8.78
N LEU A 85 1.51 -22.91 -7.94
CA LEU A 85 1.33 -23.21 -6.52
C LEU A 85 1.45 -21.90 -5.74
N LEU A 86 0.41 -21.60 -4.96
CA LEU A 86 0.32 -20.43 -4.10
C LEU A 86 0.29 -20.88 -2.64
N PHE A 87 1.06 -20.20 -1.79
CA PHE A 87 1.19 -20.50 -0.37
C PHE A 87 0.74 -19.31 0.47
N LEU A 88 0.07 -19.59 1.58
CA LEU A 88 -0.34 -18.56 2.53
C LEU A 88 0.86 -18.11 3.37
N ARG A 89 1.10 -16.80 3.46
CA ARG A 89 2.20 -16.26 4.26
C ARG A 89 2.13 -16.64 5.74
N GLU A 90 0.94 -16.70 6.33
CA GLU A 90 0.74 -17.09 7.74
C GLU A 90 1.25 -18.52 8.02
N GLU A 91 0.93 -19.47 7.12
CA GLU A 91 1.37 -20.86 7.25
C GLU A 91 2.90 -21.01 7.13
N ILE A 92 3.51 -20.24 6.24
CA ILE A 92 4.97 -20.23 6.05
C ILE A 92 5.68 -19.64 7.28
N ASP A 93 5.12 -18.58 7.86
CA ASP A 93 5.66 -17.97 9.08
C ASP A 93 5.51 -18.91 10.29
N GLU A 94 4.40 -19.64 10.40
CA GLU A 94 4.22 -20.67 11.42
C GLU A 94 5.24 -21.81 11.27
N MET A 95 5.51 -22.24 10.03
CA MET A 95 6.55 -23.23 9.73
C MET A 95 7.95 -22.72 10.09
N LEU A 96 8.25 -21.44 9.83
CA LEU A 96 9.51 -20.81 10.22
C LEU A 96 9.66 -20.83 11.75
N ARG A 97 8.63 -20.40 12.48
CA ARG A 97 8.62 -20.39 13.95
C ARG A 97 8.75 -21.79 14.56
N LYS A 98 8.17 -22.82 13.95
CA LYS A 98 8.34 -24.22 14.38
C LYS A 98 9.76 -24.74 14.14
N ARG A 99 10.47 -24.22 13.14
CA ARG A 99 11.83 -24.65 12.79
C ARG A 99 12.88 -24.16 13.79
N ASP A 100 12.68 -23.01 14.44
CA ASP A 100 13.54 -22.54 15.54
C ASP A 100 13.38 -23.37 16.83
N GLY A 101 12.42 -24.29 16.88
CA GLY A 101 12.16 -25.18 18.02
C GLY A 101 12.50 -26.66 17.81
N TRP A 102 13.22 -27.02 16.74
CA TRP A 102 13.65 -28.40 16.42
C TRP A 102 15.16 -28.56 16.48
#